data_AF-A0A2H0QRI1-F1
#
_entry.id   AF-A0A2H0QRI1-F1
#
_cell.length_a   1.000
_cell.length_b   1.000
_cell.length_c   1.000
_cell.angle_alpha   90.00
_cell.angle_beta   90.00
_cell.angle_gamma   90.00
#
_symmetry.space_group_name_H-M   'P 1'
#
loop_
_entity.id
_entity.type
_entity.pdbx_description
1 polymer ?
#
loop_
_entity_poly.entity_id
_entity_poly.type
_entity_poly.pdbx_seq_one_letter_code
_entity_poly.pdbx_strand_id
1 'polypeptide(L)'
;MSWVAVISLSLGYWTQVYRIHLHKEVRDLALPSYVLMSIGFAILFFQAVKDESTIFIAKQIAVFVPVTIIIFQIIIHRKDKWHDSHNPECLSCKEELEMTWKICPYCGTDAPEFVLLPEFQKTLDEKKQSQKQQD
;
A
#
# COMPACT_ATOMS: atom_id res chain seq x y z
N MET A 1 -27.00 15.45 11.81
CA MET A 1 -26.58 14.59 10.67
C MET A 1 -25.15 14.88 10.16
N SER A 2 -24.56 16.05 10.41
CA SER A 2 -23.19 16.39 9.98
C SER A 2 -22.09 15.49 10.57
N TRP A 3 -22.23 15.04 11.83
CA TRP A 3 -21.24 14.21 12.52
C TRP A 3 -21.02 12.84 11.87
N VAL A 4 -22.07 12.23 11.29
CA VAL A 4 -21.97 10.92 10.62
C VAL A 4 -21.05 11.02 9.39
N ALA A 5 -21.16 12.11 8.62
CA ALA A 5 -20.29 12.34 7.47
C ALA A 5 -18.82 12.49 7.89
N VAL A 6 -18.56 13.19 9.02
CA VAL A 6 -17.19 13.35 9.55
C VAL A 6 -16.60 11.99 9.93
N ILE A 7 -17.37 11.18 10.65
CA ILE A 7 -16.94 9.83 11.06
C ILE A 7 -16.70 8.95 9.85
N SER A 8 -17.61 8.96 8.86
CA SER A 8 -17.49 8.15 7.64
C SER A 8 -16.25 8.52 6.82
N LEU A 9 -15.96 9.82 6.67
CA LEU A 9 -14.76 10.28 5.97
C LEU A 9 -13.49 9.93 6.75
N SER A 10 -13.50 10.12 8.07
CA SER A 10 -12.37 9.80 8.94
C SER A 10 -12.01 8.30 8.89
N LEU A 11 -13.02 7.42 8.94
CA LEU A 11 -12.82 5.98 8.77
C LEU A 11 -12.22 5.64 7.40
N GLY A 12 -12.70 6.28 6.32
CA GLY A 12 -12.15 6.11 4.98
C GLY A 12 -10.65 6.39 4.93
N TYR A 13 -10.21 7.53 5.47
CA TYR A 13 -8.78 7.87 5.52
C TYR A 13 -7.98 6.92 6.43
N TRP A 14 -8.54 6.47 7.55
CA TRP A 14 -7.85 5.56 8.46
C TRP A 14 -7.64 4.17 7.84
N THR A 15 -8.58 3.69 7.04
CA THR A 15 -8.40 2.42 6.30
C THR A 15 -7.26 2.51 5.27
N GLN A 16 -7.03 3.68 4.68
CA GLN A 16 -5.88 3.90 3.78
C GLN A 16 -4.56 3.88 4.54
N VAL A 17 -4.48 4.59 5.68
CA VAL A 17 -3.30 4.56 6.58
C VAL A 17 -2.98 3.13 7.00
N TYR A 18 -4.00 2.35 7.37
CA TYR A 18 -3.83 0.96 7.76
C TYR A 18 -3.27 0.09 6.63
N ARG A 19 -3.81 0.22 5.40
CA ARG A 19 -3.31 -0.54 4.24
C ARG A 19 -1.87 -0.20 3.90
N ILE A 20 -1.50 1.10 3.92
CA ILE A 20 -0.13 1.53 3.65
C ILE A 20 0.83 0.99 4.71
N HIS A 21 0.43 1.02 5.99
CA HIS A 21 1.24 0.47 7.07
C HIS A 21 1.46 -1.04 6.92
N LEU A 22 0.43 -1.79 6.50
CA LEU A 22 0.50 -3.24 6.37
C LEU A 22 1.29 -3.69 5.13
N HIS A 23 1.01 -3.09 3.96
CA HIS A 23 1.59 -3.53 2.69
C HIS A 23 2.89 -2.80 2.33
N LYS A 24 3.19 -1.66 2.96
CA LYS A 24 4.34 -0.78 2.63
C LYS A 24 4.38 -0.36 1.15
N GLU A 25 3.25 -0.44 0.45
CA GLU A 25 3.07 -0.04 -0.94
C GLU A 25 2.98 1.48 -1.04
N VAL A 26 4.11 2.15 -1.29
CA VAL A 26 4.16 3.62 -1.42
C VAL A 26 4.55 4.12 -2.81
N ARG A 27 4.83 3.22 -3.77
CA ARG A 27 5.33 3.60 -5.11
C ARG A 27 4.26 4.25 -5.98
N ASP A 28 3.03 3.75 -5.92
CA ASP A 28 1.93 4.24 -6.76
C ASP A 28 1.21 5.46 -6.16
N LEU A 29 1.57 5.85 -4.93
CA LEU A 29 1.02 7.03 -4.30
C LEU A 29 1.78 8.28 -4.74
N ALA A 30 1.10 9.16 -5.48
CA ALA A 30 1.64 10.44 -5.89
C ALA A 30 1.81 11.39 -4.69
N LEU A 31 3.00 11.41 -4.08
CA LEU A 31 3.36 12.34 -2.98
C LEU A 31 2.92 13.80 -3.20
N PRO A 32 3.05 14.41 -4.41
CA PRO A 32 2.64 15.80 -4.63
C PRO A 32 1.16 16.05 -4.34
N SER A 33 0.29 15.06 -4.61
CA SER A 33 -1.15 15.18 -4.37
C SER A 33 -1.46 15.34 -2.87
N TYR A 34 -0.86 14.52 -2.03
CA TYR A 34 -1.02 14.59 -0.57
C TYR A 34 -0.43 15.86 0.01
N VAL A 35 0.71 16.33 -0.50
CA VAL A 35 1.30 17.61 -0.09
C VAL A 35 0.36 18.77 -0.42
N LEU A 36 -0.18 18.82 -1.63
CA LEU A 36 -1.13 19.86 -2.03
C LEU A 36 -2.41 19.82 -1.17
N MET A 37 -2.93 18.63 -0.89
CA MET A 37 -4.06 18.45 0.03
C MET A 37 -3.74 18.96 1.44
N SER A 38 -2.56 18.64 1.98
CA SER A 38 -2.13 19.10 3.31
C SER A 38 -2.07 20.63 3.38
N ILE A 39 -1.59 21.28 2.31
CA ILE A 39 -1.57 22.75 2.22
C ILE A 39 -3.00 23.31 2.19
N GLY A 40 -3.88 22.72 1.38
CA GLY A 40 -5.29 23.13 1.31
C GLY A 40 -6.00 23.04 2.66
N PHE A 41 -5.80 21.94 3.39
CA PHE A 41 -6.36 21.77 4.74
C PHE A 41 -5.77 22.75 5.75
N ALA A 42 -4.48 23.07 5.68
CA ALA A 42 -3.87 24.07 6.54
C ALA A 42 -4.52 25.45 6.35
N ILE A 43 -4.78 25.87 5.10
CA ILE A 43 -5.46 27.14 4.80
C ILE A 43 -6.89 27.13 5.37
N LEU A 44 -7.65 26.05 5.14
CA LEU A 44 -9.02 25.93 5.66
C LEU A 44 -9.05 25.89 7.19
N PHE A 45 -8.02 25.32 7.84
CA PHE A 45 -7.89 25.33 9.29
C PHE A 45 -7.72 26.74 9.84
N PHE A 46 -6.87 27.58 9.22
CA PHE A 46 -6.74 28.98 9.65
C PHE A 46 -8.03 29.77 9.48
N GLN A 47 -8.78 29.52 8.41
CA GLN A 47 -10.09 30.12 8.23
C GLN A 47 -11.07 29.64 9.31
N ALA A 48 -11.07 28.35 9.63
CA ALA A 48 -11.90 27.77 10.70
C ALA A 48 -11.68 28.43 12.07
N VAL A 49 -10.43 28.72 12.38
CA VAL A 49 -10.04 29.38 13.64
C VAL A 49 -10.55 30.82 13.66
N LYS A 50 -10.45 31.55 12.54
CA LYS A 50 -11.00 32.92 12.44
C LYS A 50 -12.52 32.97 12.56
N ASP A 51 -13.20 31.96 12.04
CA ASP A 51 -14.66 31.87 12.07
C ASP A 51 -15.20 31.30 13.41
N GLU A 52 -14.32 31.03 14.40
CA GLU A 52 -14.61 30.45 15.73
C GLU A 52 -15.50 29.19 15.69
N SER A 53 -15.48 28.45 14.58
CA SER A 53 -16.38 27.34 14.36
C SER A 53 -15.76 26.02 14.83
N THR A 54 -16.14 25.59 16.03
CA THR A 54 -15.65 24.35 16.66
C THR A 54 -15.88 23.10 15.80
N ILE A 55 -17.03 23.03 15.13
CA ILE A 55 -17.38 21.89 14.25
C ILE A 55 -16.46 21.86 13.02
N PHE A 56 -16.14 23.02 12.47
CA PHE A 56 -15.27 23.10 11.29
C PHE A 56 -13.82 22.78 11.68
N ILE A 57 -13.34 23.27 12.82
CA ILE A 57 -12.02 22.91 13.37
C ILE A 57 -11.89 21.40 13.58
N ALA A 58 -12.89 20.77 14.23
CA ALA A 58 -12.88 19.34 14.48
C ALA A 58 -12.81 18.52 13.18
N LYS A 59 -13.52 18.95 12.13
CA LYS A 59 -13.44 18.33 10.80
C LYS A 59 -12.05 18.45 10.19
N GLN A 60 -11.44 19.63 10.26
CA GLN A 60 -10.11 19.83 9.70
C GLN A 60 -9.09 18.94 10.42
N ILE A 61 -9.15 18.83 11.75
CA ILE A 61 -8.25 17.93 12.52
C ILE A 61 -8.46 16.47 12.10
N ALA A 62 -9.71 16.01 12.02
CA ALA A 62 -10.03 14.61 11.69
C ALA A 62 -9.51 14.15 10.32
N VAL A 63 -9.32 15.08 9.39
CA VAL A 63 -8.79 14.79 8.04
C VAL A 63 -7.31 15.14 7.91
N PHE A 64 -6.83 16.20 8.57
CA PHE A 64 -5.43 16.62 8.52
C PHE A 64 -4.49 15.59 9.18
N VAL A 65 -4.91 15.00 10.30
CA VAL A 65 -4.12 13.98 11.02
C VAL A 65 -3.80 12.76 10.14
N PRO A 66 -4.77 12.05 9.53
CA PRO A 66 -4.42 10.90 8.69
C PRO A 66 -3.62 11.29 7.45
N VAL A 67 -3.88 12.45 6.83
CA VAL A 67 -3.10 12.92 5.67
C VAL A 67 -1.63 13.15 6.02
N THR A 68 -1.35 13.77 7.17
CA THR A 68 0.04 13.97 7.62
C THR A 68 0.73 12.64 7.95
N ILE A 69 0.02 11.68 8.54
CA ILE A 69 0.54 10.31 8.76
C ILE A 69 0.87 9.64 7.43
N ILE A 70 0.00 9.74 6.41
CA ILE A 70 0.27 9.18 5.07
C ILE A 70 1.53 9.80 4.46
N ILE A 71 1.66 11.13 4.48
CA ILE A 71 2.86 11.81 3.97
C ILE A 71 4.11 11.32 4.69
N PHE A 72 4.06 11.21 6.01
CA PHE A 72 5.18 10.72 6.82
C PHE A 72 5.55 9.27 6.48
N GLN A 73 4.57 8.38 6.35
CA GLN A 73 4.79 6.99 5.93
C GLN A 73 5.39 6.90 4.53
N ILE A 74 4.91 7.71 3.57
CA ILE A 74 5.50 7.75 2.22
C ILE A 74 6.97 8.16 2.28
N ILE A 75 7.33 9.15 3.10
CA ILE A 75 8.72 9.62 3.23
C ILE A 75 9.61 8.54 3.84
N ILE A 76 9.17 7.88 4.91
CA ILE A 76 9.94 6.82 5.59
C ILE A 76 10.10 5.60 4.67
N HIS A 77 9.00 5.10 4.13
CA HIS A 77 8.99 3.86 3.34
C HIS A 77 9.41 4.08 1.88
N ARG A 78 9.74 5.32 1.47
CA ARG A 78 10.19 5.61 0.09
C ARG A 78 11.41 4.78 -0.33
N LYS A 79 12.23 4.41 0.65
CA LYS A 79 13.48 3.64 0.45
C LYS A 79 13.31 2.16 0.77
N ASP A 80 12.16 1.76 1.30
CA ASP A 80 11.90 0.37 1.60
C ASP A 80 11.62 -0.36 0.28
N LYS A 81 12.39 -1.42 0.03
CA LYS A 81 12.12 -2.32 -1.09
C LYS A 81 10.84 -3.08 -0.76
N TRP A 82 9.85 -2.95 -1.64
CA TRP A 82 8.48 -3.47 -1.48
C TRP A 82 8.33 -4.96 -1.85
N HIS A 83 9.41 -5.74 -1.83
CA HIS A 83 9.29 -7.18 -1.97
C HIS A 83 9.93 -7.86 -0.77
N ASP A 84 9.21 -8.85 -0.25
CA ASP A 84 9.75 -9.82 0.69
C ASP A 84 11.09 -10.31 0.15
N SER A 85 12.05 -10.56 1.04
CA SER A 85 13.36 -11.15 0.73
C SER A 85 13.29 -12.57 0.13
N HIS A 86 12.16 -12.92 -0.48
CA HIS A 86 11.82 -14.19 -1.09
C HIS A 86 11.49 -14.08 -2.58
N ASN A 87 11.49 -12.87 -3.17
CA ASN A 87 11.44 -12.79 -4.62
C ASN A 87 12.76 -13.32 -5.21
N PRO A 88 12.70 -14.23 -6.19
CA PRO A 88 13.89 -14.72 -6.85
C PRO A 88 14.57 -13.59 -7.61
N GLU A 89 15.89 -13.50 -7.49
CA GLU A 89 16.69 -12.63 -8.33
C GLU A 89 16.99 -13.35 -9.66
N CYS A 90 17.08 -12.59 -10.75
CA CYS A 90 17.57 -13.12 -12.01
C CYS A 90 19.04 -13.55 -11.87
N LEU A 91 19.36 -14.82 -12.18
CA LEU A 91 20.74 -15.34 -12.11
C LEU A 91 21.70 -14.59 -13.06
N SER A 92 21.17 -14.00 -14.13
CA SER A 92 21.97 -13.31 -15.15
C SER A 92 22.24 -11.84 -14.82
N CYS A 93 21.20 -11.08 -14.45
CA CYS A 93 21.31 -9.62 -14.25
C CYS A 93 21.09 -9.16 -12.81
N LYS A 94 20.76 -10.08 -11.88
CA LYS A 94 20.48 -9.82 -10.46
C LYS A 94 19.34 -8.85 -10.17
N GLU A 95 18.49 -8.58 -11.15
CA GLU A 95 17.26 -7.83 -10.94
C GLU A 95 16.20 -8.72 -10.29
N GLU A 96 15.37 -8.12 -9.43
CA GLU A 96 14.27 -8.81 -8.74
C GLU A 96 13.20 -9.23 -9.74
N LEU A 97 12.76 -10.49 -9.67
CA LEU A 97 11.73 -11.04 -10.55
C LEU A 97 10.45 -11.35 -9.77
N GLU A 98 9.30 -11.10 -10.41
CA GLU A 98 8.04 -11.63 -9.90
C GLU A 98 8.01 -13.15 -10.08
N MET A 99 7.40 -13.85 -9.11
CA MET A 99 7.31 -15.31 -9.12
C MET A 99 6.56 -15.89 -10.34
N THR A 100 5.76 -15.07 -11.01
CA THR A 100 4.94 -15.43 -12.17
C THR A 100 5.67 -15.25 -13.50
N TRP A 101 6.85 -14.63 -13.52
CA TRP A 101 7.56 -14.33 -14.76
C TRP A 101 8.37 -15.54 -15.24
N LYS A 102 8.23 -15.87 -16.52
CA LYS A 102 9.01 -16.93 -17.18
C LYS A 102 10.32 -16.41 -17.77
N ILE A 103 10.35 -15.13 -18.11
CA ILE A 103 11.47 -14.47 -18.79
C ILE A 103 11.74 -13.16 -18.05
N CYS A 104 13.01 -12.88 -17.76
CA CYS A 104 13.42 -11.62 -17.15
C CYS A 104 13.21 -10.45 -18.14
N PRO A 105 12.44 -9.40 -17.78
CA PRO A 105 12.20 -8.28 -18.70
C PRO A 105 13.42 -7.37 -18.87
N TYR A 106 14.43 -7.49 -18.01
CA TYR A 106 15.61 -6.64 -18.04
C TYR A 106 16.72 -7.19 -18.95
N CYS A 107 16.91 -8.52 -18.97
CA CYS A 107 17.98 -9.15 -19.76
C CYS A 107 17.49 -10.19 -20.78
N GLY A 108 16.21 -10.58 -20.75
CA GLY A 108 15.66 -11.58 -21.67
C GLY A 108 16.05 -13.03 -21.35
N THR A 109 16.86 -13.27 -20.31
CA THR A 109 17.19 -14.63 -19.85
C THR A 109 15.98 -15.25 -19.15
N ASP A 110 15.85 -16.57 -19.23
CA ASP A 110 14.83 -17.30 -18.48
C ASP A 110 14.91 -16.95 -16.99
N ALA A 111 13.75 -16.64 -16.40
CA ALA A 111 13.65 -16.56 -14.96
C ALA A 111 14.07 -17.92 -14.40
N PRO A 112 14.77 -17.99 -13.25
CA PRO A 112 15.06 -19.26 -12.62
C PRO A 112 13.72 -19.99 -12.45
N GLU A 113 13.53 -21.07 -13.22
CA GLU A 113 12.35 -21.90 -13.13
C GLU A 113 12.22 -22.24 -11.66
N PHE A 114 11.11 -21.80 -11.07
CA PHE A 114 10.82 -21.92 -9.65
C PHE A 114 11.28 -23.31 -9.23
N VAL A 115 12.38 -23.41 -8.49
CA VAL A 115 12.63 -24.59 -7.66
C VAL A 115 11.51 -24.48 -6.67
N LEU A 116 10.37 -25.10 -6.98
CA LEU A 116 9.20 -25.15 -6.12
C LEU A 116 9.77 -25.57 -4.78
N LEU A 117 9.79 -24.62 -3.83
CA LEU A 117 10.08 -24.94 -2.45
C LEU A 117 9.18 -26.15 -2.16
N PRO A 118 9.73 -27.26 -1.66
CA PRO A 118 9.01 -28.53 -1.59
C PRO A 118 7.64 -28.43 -0.87
N GLU A 119 7.46 -27.39 -0.06
CA GLU A 119 6.20 -27.00 0.59
C GLU A 119 5.09 -26.60 -0.40
N PHE A 120 5.40 -25.88 -1.48
CA PHE A 120 4.41 -25.43 -2.48
C PHE A 120 4.01 -26.57 -3.44
N GLN A 121 4.96 -27.45 -3.75
CA GLN A 121 4.69 -28.68 -4.50
C GLN A 121 3.70 -29.57 -3.72
N LYS A 122 3.89 -29.69 -2.41
CA LYS A 122 2.99 -30.46 -1.54
C LYS A 122 1.54 -29.95 -1.57
N THR A 123 1.34 -28.63 -1.54
CA THR A 123 -0.01 -28.04 -1.60
C THR A 123 -0.67 -28.23 -2.96
N LEU A 124 0.10 -28.22 -4.05
CA LEU A 124 -0.41 -28.51 -5.40
C LEU A 124 -0.80 -29.98 -5.55
N ASP A 125 0.00 -30.89 -5.01
CA ASP A 125 -0.27 -32.33 -5.05
C ASP A 125 -1.47 -32.70 -4.17
N GLU A 126 -1.63 -32.08 -3.00
CA GLU A 126 -2.82 -32.22 -2.13
C GLU A 126 -4.10 -31.74 -2.84
N LYS A 127 -4.04 -30.62 -3.58
CA LYS A 127 -5.18 -30.13 -4.38
C LYS A 127 -5.54 -31.09 -5.52
N LYS A 128 -4.55 -31.64 -6.23
CA LYS A 128 -4.79 -32.64 -7.29
C LYS A 128 -5.39 -33.94 -6.74
N GLN A 129 -4.97 -34.37 -5.55
CA GLN A 129 -5.55 -35.55 -4.90
C GLN A 129 -7.00 -35.32 -4.46
N SER A 130 -7.30 -34.13 -3.94
CA SER A 130 -8.67 -33.76 -3.52
C SER A 130 -9.65 -33.69 -4.69
N GLN A 131 -9.22 -33.25 -5.88
CA GLN A 131 -10.06 -33.24 -7.08
C GLN A 131 -10.35 -34.65 -7.62
N LYS A 132 -9.41 -35.58 -7.51
CA LYS A 132 -9.60 -36.97 -7.94
C LYS A 132 -10.57 -37.79 -7.07
N GLN A 133 -10.94 -37.31 -5.89
CA GLN A 133 -11.89 -37.97 -5.00
C GLN A 133 -13.33 -37.49 -5.18
N GLN A 134 -13.56 -36.50 -6.05
CA GLN A 134 -14.88 -35.95 -6.33
C GLN A 134 -15.44 -36.36 -7.70
N ASP A 135 -14.69 -37.12 -8.48
CA ASP A 135 -15.11 -37.82 -9.71
C ASP A 135 -15.23 -39.33 -9.45
#